data_AF-A0AAE1K497-F1
#
_entry.id   AF-A0AAE1K497-F1
#
_cell.length_a   1.000
_cell.length_b   1.000
_cell.length_c   1.000
_cell.angle_alpha   90.00
_cell.angle_beta   90.00
_cell.angle_gamma   90.00
#
_symmetry.space_group_name_H-M   'P 1'
#
loop_
_entity.id
_entity.type
_entity.pdbx_description
1 polymer ?
#
loop_
_entity_poly.entity_id
_entity_poly.type
_entity_poly.pdbx_seq_one_letter_code
_entity_poly.pdbx_strand_id
1 'polypeptide(L)'
;MSTSTSVILGPFDSPATINVSSITIHQDYDHTHSPAQGSNIALLKLSTAIDFLDDQVPVHPICLGQEGDIPIPGQVVYTGWLGFDRFSLTDNETEMREVVMDVVSNEQCALETNLPEDSTSMFCARTPFTDNLDDGSGPAVAMLCDGRWVQVGVSISLPGNSLVVFTKISSFFTWINDTTSDNTC
;
A
#
# COMPACT_ATOMS: atom_id res chain seq x y z
N MET A 1 -6.65 26.74 9.34
CA MET A 1 -5.18 26.60 9.32
C MET A 1 -4.86 25.69 8.15
N SER A 2 -4.11 26.16 7.14
CA SER A 2 -3.71 25.32 6.02
C SER A 2 -2.50 24.49 6.46
N THR A 3 -2.68 23.20 6.71
CA THR A 3 -1.58 22.27 6.92
C THR A 3 -1.00 21.93 5.56
N SER A 4 0.22 22.40 5.26
CA SER A 4 0.95 21.95 4.08
C SER A 4 1.32 20.47 4.25
N THR A 5 0.94 19.63 3.27
CA THR A 5 1.30 18.21 3.24
C THR A 5 2.49 18.03 2.28
N SER A 6 3.45 17.19 2.67
CA SER A 6 4.63 16.86 1.86
C SER A 6 4.88 15.35 1.94
N VAL A 7 5.54 14.80 0.92
CA VAL A 7 6.00 13.41 0.89
C VAL A 7 7.53 13.37 0.88
N ILE A 8 8.09 12.31 1.44
CA ILE A 8 9.53 12.02 1.44
C ILE A 8 9.75 10.82 0.52
N LEU A 9 10.65 10.95 -0.45
CA LEU A 9 10.90 9.94 -1.49
C LEU A 9 12.41 9.73 -1.67
N GLY A 10 12.79 8.57 -2.21
CA GLY A 10 14.19 8.24 -2.52
C GLY A 10 14.89 7.43 -1.41
N PRO A 11 16.21 7.23 -1.54
CA PRO A 11 16.97 6.41 -0.62
C PRO A 11 16.94 6.94 0.81
N PHE A 12 17.04 6.03 1.78
CA PHE A 12 17.07 6.36 3.21
C PHE A 12 18.16 7.40 3.55
N ASP A 13 19.36 7.27 2.97
CA ASP A 13 20.50 8.16 3.26
C ASP A 13 20.44 9.52 2.55
N SER A 14 19.59 9.67 1.53
CA SER A 14 19.49 10.90 0.74
C SER A 14 18.07 11.13 0.21
N PRO A 15 17.09 11.36 1.10
CA PRO A 15 15.70 11.52 0.70
C PRO A 15 15.43 12.94 0.15
N ALA A 16 14.47 13.03 -0.76
CA ALA A 16 13.93 14.28 -1.28
C ALA A 16 12.54 14.55 -0.68
N THR A 17 12.30 15.79 -0.23
CA THR A 17 10.98 16.24 0.23
C THR A 17 10.27 17.02 -0.86
N ILE A 18 9.06 16.59 -1.22
CA ILE A 18 8.24 17.22 -2.26
C ILE A 18 6.88 17.59 -1.68
N ASN A 19 6.40 18.80 -1.97
CA ASN A 19 5.10 19.24 -1.50
C ASN A 19 3.96 18.57 -2.28
N VAL A 20 2.83 18.37 -1.63
CA VAL A 20 1.60 17.88 -2.25
C VAL A 20 0.76 19.09 -2.69
N SER A 21 0.40 19.13 -3.97
CA SER A 21 -0.43 20.18 -4.56
C SER A 21 -1.92 19.90 -4.42
N SER A 22 -2.33 18.63 -4.49
CA SER A 22 -3.72 18.22 -4.24
C SER A 22 -3.79 16.78 -3.74
N ILE A 23 -4.83 16.50 -2.97
CA ILE A 23 -5.18 15.16 -2.49
C ILE A 23 -6.55 14.82 -3.08
N THR A 24 -6.64 13.72 -3.81
CA THR A 24 -7.89 13.20 -4.36
C THR A 24 -8.27 11.93 -3.63
N ILE A 25 -9.28 12.01 -2.77
CA ILE A 25 -9.83 10.85 -2.04
C ILE A 25 -10.87 10.18 -2.94
N HIS A 26 -10.93 8.85 -2.93
CA HIS A 26 -11.96 8.12 -3.66
C HIS A 26 -13.36 8.56 -3.23
N GLN A 27 -14.26 8.80 -4.20
CA GLN A 27 -15.59 9.35 -3.93
C GLN A 27 -16.46 8.45 -3.02
N ASP A 28 -16.27 7.14 -3.10
CA ASP A 28 -16.97 6.15 -2.27
C ASP A 28 -16.26 5.86 -0.93
N TYR A 29 -15.23 6.62 -0.57
CA TYR A 29 -14.61 6.51 0.74
C TYR A 29 -15.57 7.00 1.83
N ASP A 30 -15.90 6.12 2.77
CA ASP A 30 -16.79 6.44 3.90
C ASP A 30 -16.05 6.33 5.24
N HIS A 31 -15.76 7.49 5.82
CA HIS A 31 -15.09 7.61 7.12
C HIS A 31 -16.02 7.33 8.32
N THR A 32 -17.32 7.20 8.10
CA THR A 32 -18.32 6.95 9.16
C THR A 32 -18.53 5.47 9.44
N HIS A 33 -18.08 4.60 8.53
CA HIS A 33 -18.13 3.15 8.62
C HIS A 33 -16.73 2.55 8.80
N SER A 34 -16.63 1.23 9.04
CA SER A 34 -15.35 0.56 9.22
C SER A 34 -14.43 0.84 8.01
N PRO A 35 -13.12 1.14 8.21
CA PRO A 35 -12.18 1.44 7.12
C PRO A 35 -12.01 0.28 6.12
N ALA A 36 -12.52 -0.90 6.47
CA ALA A 36 -12.59 -2.09 5.65
C ALA A 36 -13.99 -2.34 5.05
N GLN A 37 -14.82 -1.30 4.88
CA GLN A 37 -16.09 -1.41 4.14
C GLN A 37 -16.08 -0.72 2.78
N GLY A 38 -14.94 -0.21 2.31
CA GLY A 38 -14.92 0.49 1.03
C GLY A 38 -13.57 1.03 0.59
N SER A 39 -13.64 1.90 -0.41
CA SER A 39 -12.58 2.46 -1.24
C SER A 39 -11.57 3.31 -0.47
N ASN A 40 -10.81 2.66 0.43
CA ASN A 40 -9.76 3.26 1.23
C ASN A 40 -8.50 3.51 0.38
N ILE A 41 -8.62 4.49 -0.52
CA ILE A 41 -7.58 4.86 -1.47
C ILE A 41 -7.65 6.36 -1.75
N ALA A 42 -6.49 6.98 -1.86
CA ALA A 42 -6.33 8.37 -2.26
C ALA A 42 -5.11 8.53 -3.17
N LEU A 43 -5.15 9.56 -4.02
CA LEU A 43 -4.04 9.94 -4.88
C LEU A 43 -3.47 11.28 -4.42
N LEU A 44 -2.14 11.34 -4.32
CA LEU A 44 -1.39 12.56 -3.99
C LEU A 44 -0.76 13.11 -5.27
N LYS A 45 -1.13 14.34 -5.65
CA LYS A 45 -0.48 15.04 -6.77
C LYS A 45 0.66 15.87 -6.24
N LEU A 46 1.89 15.54 -6.62
CA LEU A 46 3.07 16.32 -6.26
C LEU A 46 3.02 17.73 -6.88
N SER A 47 3.59 18.73 -6.19
CA SER A 47 3.71 20.10 -6.68
C SER A 47 4.70 20.24 -7.83
N THR A 48 5.59 19.27 -7.97
CA THR A 48 6.65 19.24 -8.96
C THR A 48 6.74 17.81 -9.50
N ALA A 49 6.77 17.68 -10.83
CA ALA A 49 6.97 16.39 -11.47
C ALA A 49 8.38 15.87 -11.16
N ILE A 50 8.50 14.55 -10.94
CA ILE A 50 9.79 13.89 -10.75
C ILE A 50 10.37 13.59 -12.13
N ASP A 51 11.64 13.92 -12.33
CA ASP A 51 12.40 13.46 -13.48
C ASP A 51 13.04 12.11 -13.14
N PHE A 52 12.45 11.02 -13.62
CA PHE A 52 12.95 9.66 -13.36
C PHE A 52 14.27 9.34 -14.08
N LEU A 53 14.77 10.25 -14.93
CA LEU A 53 16.08 10.16 -15.58
C LEU A 53 17.18 10.91 -14.80
N ASP A 54 16.82 11.62 -13.73
CA ASP A 54 17.78 12.31 -12.88
C ASP A 54 18.40 11.34 -11.85
N ASP A 55 19.65 10.95 -12.10
CA ASP A 55 20.43 10.05 -11.24
C ASP A 55 20.67 10.61 -9.82
N GLN A 56 20.37 11.89 -9.54
CA GLN A 56 20.51 12.46 -8.20
C GLN A 56 19.43 11.99 -7.22
N VAL A 57 18.25 11.57 -7.71
CA VAL A 57 17.16 11.05 -6.89
C VAL A 57 16.69 9.74 -7.53
N PRO A 58 17.29 8.59 -7.19
CA PRO A 58 17.00 7.30 -7.82
C PRO A 58 15.64 6.77 -7.35
N VAL A 59 14.58 7.39 -7.84
CA VAL A 59 13.18 7.04 -7.60
C VAL A 59 12.61 6.54 -8.92
N HIS A 60 11.93 5.41 -8.88
CA HIS A 60 11.21 4.87 -10.03
C HIS A 60 9.76 4.58 -9.62
N PRO A 61 8.80 4.79 -10.53
CA PRO A 61 7.42 4.40 -10.27
C PRO A 61 7.31 2.88 -10.23
N ILE A 62 6.30 2.38 -9.51
CA ILE A 62 5.91 0.98 -9.54
C ILE A 62 4.77 0.79 -10.53
N CYS A 63 4.72 -0.37 -11.20
CA CYS A 63 3.58 -0.73 -12.04
C CYS A 63 2.34 -0.99 -11.17
N LEU A 64 1.14 -0.69 -11.68
CA LEU A 64 -0.11 -1.04 -10.99
C LEU A 64 -0.53 -2.47 -11.35
N GLY A 65 -0.87 -3.27 -10.34
CA GLY A 65 -1.37 -4.63 -10.53
C GLY A 65 -2.73 -4.66 -11.19
N GLN A 66 -2.89 -5.56 -12.16
CA GLN A 66 -4.13 -5.84 -12.87
C GLN A 66 -4.89 -7.00 -12.24
N GLU A 67 -6.10 -7.26 -12.75
CA GLU A 67 -6.89 -8.41 -12.31
C GLU A 67 -6.16 -9.71 -12.63
N GLY A 68 -5.92 -10.53 -11.61
CA GLY A 68 -5.15 -11.76 -11.71
C GLY A 68 -3.68 -11.65 -11.30
N ASP A 69 -3.16 -10.44 -11.05
CA ASP A 69 -1.77 -10.25 -10.61
C ASP A 69 -1.57 -10.54 -9.12
N ILE A 70 -2.64 -10.57 -8.32
CA ILE A 70 -2.57 -11.06 -6.94
C ILE A 70 -2.47 -12.59 -6.98
N PRO A 71 -1.39 -13.18 -6.45
CA PRO A 71 -1.24 -14.62 -6.51
C PRO A 71 -2.11 -15.26 -5.41
N ILE A 72 -3.13 -16.02 -5.81
CA ILE A 72 -4.02 -16.77 -4.90
C ILE A 72 -4.05 -18.25 -5.31
N PRO A 73 -3.46 -19.17 -4.51
CA PRO A 73 -2.57 -18.92 -3.37
C PRO A 73 -1.24 -18.31 -3.83
N GLY A 74 -0.56 -17.60 -2.94
CA GLY A 74 0.74 -17.01 -3.25
C GLY A 74 1.24 -16.04 -2.19
N GLN A 75 2.25 -15.26 -2.55
CA GLN A 75 2.93 -14.36 -1.64
C GLN A 75 2.99 -12.95 -2.18
N VAL A 76 2.91 -11.98 -1.28
CA VAL A 76 3.18 -10.56 -1.55
C VAL A 76 4.29 -10.09 -0.63
N VAL A 77 5.03 -9.07 -1.07
CA VAL A 77 6.02 -8.37 -0.25
C VAL A 77 5.40 -7.06 0.24
N TYR A 78 5.52 -6.79 1.52
CA TYR A 78 5.16 -5.50 2.11
C TYR A 78 6.41 -4.81 2.63
N THR A 79 6.50 -3.50 2.44
CA THR A 79 7.65 -2.70 2.87
C THR A 79 7.20 -1.46 3.63
N GLY A 80 7.91 -1.11 4.71
CA GLY A 80 7.57 0.04 5.56
C GLY A 80 8.66 0.38 6.59
N TRP A 81 8.45 1.47 7.34
CA TRP A 81 9.45 2.03 8.28
C TRP A 81 9.26 1.64 9.75
N LEU A 82 8.28 0.80 10.10
CA LEU A 82 7.98 0.49 11.49
C LEU A 82 8.53 -0.86 11.98
N GLY A 83 8.83 -0.86 13.30
CA GLY A 83 9.34 -1.99 14.07
C GLY A 83 8.44 -3.20 14.02
N PHE A 84 9.02 -4.33 13.64
CA PHE A 84 8.40 -5.66 13.66
C PHE A 84 8.24 -6.23 15.07
N ASP A 85 8.49 -5.42 16.10
CA ASP A 85 8.38 -5.81 17.51
C ASP A 85 8.19 -4.53 18.36
N ARG A 86 7.01 -4.35 18.94
CA ARG A 86 6.74 -3.16 19.78
C ARG A 86 7.51 -3.18 21.11
N PHE A 87 8.25 -4.25 21.42
CA PHE A 87 8.98 -4.42 22.67
C PHE A 87 10.48 -4.13 22.60
N SER A 88 11.03 -3.81 21.43
CA SER A 88 12.45 -3.48 21.28
C SER A 88 12.68 -2.09 20.68
N LEU A 89 12.07 -1.06 21.28
CA LEU A 89 12.43 0.34 21.04
C LEU A 89 13.82 0.64 21.63
N THR A 90 14.86 0.12 20.99
CA THR A 90 16.25 0.54 21.19
C THR A 90 16.68 1.29 19.94
N ASP A 91 16.57 2.63 19.94
CA ASP A 91 17.27 3.67 19.15
C ASP A 91 17.78 3.40 17.70
N ASN A 92 17.36 2.32 17.04
CA ASN A 92 17.96 1.78 15.81
C ASN A 92 16.88 1.34 14.79
N GLU A 93 15.64 1.85 14.91
CA GLU A 93 14.55 1.60 13.96
C GLU A 93 14.40 2.76 12.97
N THR A 94 15.45 3.00 12.20
CA THR A 94 15.42 4.00 11.12
C THR A 94 15.42 3.36 9.72
N GLU A 95 15.66 2.05 9.61
CA GLU A 95 15.77 1.38 8.32
C GLU A 95 14.41 0.88 7.80
N MET A 96 14.17 1.08 6.51
CA MET A 96 13.06 0.46 5.78
C MET A 96 13.24 -1.05 5.81
N ARG A 97 12.15 -1.77 6.01
CA ARG A 97 12.14 -3.22 6.13
C ARG A 97 11.10 -3.83 5.22
N GLU A 98 11.29 -5.10 4.91
CA GLU A 98 10.39 -5.89 4.07
C GLU A 98 9.93 -7.16 4.79
N VAL A 99 8.73 -7.61 4.43
CA VAL A 99 8.17 -8.88 4.89
C VAL A 99 7.44 -9.57 3.76
N VAL A 100 7.66 -10.87 3.64
CA VAL A 100 6.88 -11.74 2.76
C VAL A 100 5.64 -12.20 3.52
N MET A 101 4.46 -12.00 2.93
CA MET A 101 3.16 -12.36 3.49
C MET A 101 2.45 -13.36 2.60
N ASP A 102 1.79 -14.36 3.19
CA ASP A 102 1.01 -15.35 2.46
C ASP A 102 -0.40 -14.84 2.19
N VAL A 103 -0.80 -14.74 0.94
CA VAL A 103 -2.15 -14.30 0.56
C VAL A 103 -3.18 -15.35 0.99
N VAL A 104 -4.23 -14.91 1.67
CA VAL A 104 -5.33 -15.78 2.12
C VAL A 104 -6.54 -15.65 1.19
N SER A 105 -7.40 -16.67 1.15
CA SER A 105 -8.64 -16.60 0.39
C SER A 105 -9.59 -15.55 0.97
N ASN A 106 -10.46 -14.99 0.13
CA ASN A 106 -11.48 -14.02 0.57
C ASN A 106 -12.42 -14.62 1.64
N GLU A 107 -12.80 -15.89 1.49
CA GLU A 107 -13.60 -16.62 2.48
C GLU A 107 -12.90 -16.64 3.86
N GLN A 108 -11.63 -17.05 3.89
CA GLN A 108 -10.87 -17.09 5.13
C GLN A 108 -10.69 -15.69 5.73
N CYS A 109 -10.44 -14.68 4.87
CA CYS A 109 -10.33 -13.32 5.35
C CYS A 109 -11.64 -12.84 5.98
N ALA A 110 -12.78 -13.03 5.32
CA ALA A 110 -14.08 -12.60 5.81
C ALA A 110 -14.42 -13.22 7.18
N LEU A 111 -14.09 -14.51 7.36
CA LEU A 111 -14.27 -15.22 8.63
C LEU A 111 -13.41 -14.64 9.77
N GLU A 112 -12.16 -14.26 9.49
CA GLU A 112 -11.22 -13.77 10.51
C GLU A 112 -11.38 -12.28 10.83
N THR A 113 -11.88 -11.49 9.88
CA THR A 113 -11.92 -10.02 9.98
C THR A 113 -13.33 -9.45 10.17
N ASN A 114 -14.36 -10.31 10.14
CA ASN A 114 -15.78 -9.91 10.09
C ASN A 114 -16.09 -8.94 8.94
N LEU A 115 -15.32 -9.03 7.85
CA LEU A 115 -15.57 -8.27 6.63
C LEU A 115 -16.65 -8.94 5.79
N PRO A 116 -17.40 -8.18 4.97
CA PRO A 116 -18.31 -8.78 4.01
C PRO A 116 -17.56 -9.74 3.10
N GLU A 117 -18.04 -10.98 2.97
CA GLU A 117 -17.45 -12.02 2.11
C GLU A 117 -17.33 -11.56 0.64
N ASP A 118 -18.29 -10.74 0.20
CA ASP A 118 -18.34 -10.16 -1.15
C ASP A 118 -17.44 -8.92 -1.35
N SER A 119 -16.51 -8.63 -0.42
CA SER A 119 -15.60 -7.50 -0.62
C SER A 119 -14.58 -7.79 -1.71
N THR A 120 -14.94 -7.49 -2.95
CA THR A 120 -14.09 -7.62 -4.14
C THR A 120 -13.04 -6.52 -4.27
N SER A 121 -13.15 -5.47 -3.46
CA SER A 121 -12.23 -4.32 -3.42
C SER A 121 -11.09 -4.48 -2.42
N MET A 122 -11.00 -5.64 -1.76
CA MET A 122 -9.96 -5.94 -0.78
C MET A 122 -9.40 -7.34 -0.96
N PHE A 123 -8.23 -7.58 -0.38
CA PHE A 123 -7.67 -8.91 -0.17
C PHE A 123 -6.87 -8.90 1.14
N CYS A 124 -6.49 -10.08 1.60
CA CYS A 124 -5.78 -10.20 2.87
C CYS A 124 -4.54 -11.06 2.73
N ALA A 125 -3.53 -10.76 3.52
CA ALA A 125 -2.31 -11.57 3.60
C ALA A 125 -1.90 -11.76 5.07
N ARG A 126 -1.36 -12.94 5.36
CA ARG A 126 -0.89 -13.31 6.68
C ARG A 126 0.57 -12.93 6.82
N THR A 127 0.86 -12.17 7.85
CA THR A 127 2.20 -11.79 8.26
C THR A 127 2.75 -12.82 9.25
N PRO A 128 4.06 -13.12 9.27
CA PRO A 128 4.67 -13.94 10.32
C PRO A 128 4.73 -13.22 11.67
N PHE A 129 4.43 -11.92 11.71
CA PHE A 129 4.51 -11.10 12.92
C PHE A 129 3.20 -11.11 13.71
N THR A 130 3.30 -11.23 15.03
CA THR A 130 2.15 -11.21 15.95
C THR A 130 1.71 -9.79 16.32
N ASP A 131 2.59 -8.82 16.08
CA ASP A 131 2.41 -7.43 16.46
C ASP A 131 1.88 -6.59 15.29
N ASN A 132 1.21 -5.50 15.64
CA ASN A 132 0.66 -4.56 14.69
C ASN A 132 1.80 -3.74 14.01
N LEU A 133 2.11 -4.02 12.74
CA LEU A 133 2.69 -3.06 11.76
C LEU A 133 1.77 -1.82 11.69
N ASP A 134 2.19 -0.71 12.28
CA ASP A 134 1.38 0.52 12.39
C ASP A 134 1.58 1.48 11.20
N ASP A 135 2.05 0.98 10.04
CA ASP A 135 2.46 1.84 8.91
C ASP A 135 1.28 1.99 7.94
N GLY A 136 0.20 2.57 8.49
CA GLY A 136 -1.07 2.76 7.79
C GLY A 136 -0.83 3.37 6.42
N SER A 137 -0.99 2.53 5.39
CA SER A 137 -0.90 2.80 3.94
C SER A 137 0.37 2.34 3.19
N GLY A 138 1.22 1.49 3.77
CA GLY A 138 2.32 0.85 3.03
C GLY A 138 1.86 -0.03 1.84
N PRO A 139 2.70 -0.19 0.78
CA PRO A 139 2.34 -0.97 -0.41
C PRO A 139 2.50 -2.48 -0.17
N ALA A 140 1.56 -3.26 -0.71
CA ALA A 140 1.80 -4.67 -1.01
C ALA A 140 2.18 -4.82 -2.49
N VAL A 141 3.28 -5.51 -2.75
CA VAL A 141 3.84 -5.68 -4.09
C VAL A 141 4.00 -7.17 -4.44
N ALA A 142 3.87 -7.50 -5.72
CA ALA A 142 4.09 -8.83 -6.25
C ALA A 142 5.04 -8.78 -7.45
N MET A 143 5.85 -9.83 -7.62
CA MET A 143 6.72 -10.00 -8.77
C MET A 143 6.04 -10.91 -9.81
N LEU A 144 5.85 -10.39 -11.01
CA LEU A 144 5.26 -11.12 -12.14
C LEU A 144 6.26 -12.10 -12.77
N CYS A 145 5.75 -13.04 -13.57
CA CYS A 145 6.56 -14.03 -14.30
C CYS A 145 7.59 -13.41 -15.27
N ASP A 146 7.34 -12.19 -15.74
CA ASP A 146 8.25 -11.45 -16.62
C ASP A 146 9.31 -10.64 -15.85
N GLY A 147 9.31 -10.72 -14.51
CA GLY A 147 10.26 -10.05 -13.62
C GLY A 147 9.85 -8.63 -13.20
N ARG A 148 8.70 -8.11 -13.66
CA ARG A 148 8.22 -6.79 -13.22
C ARG A 148 7.60 -6.84 -11.82
N TRP A 149 7.81 -5.79 -11.04
CA TRP A 149 7.13 -5.58 -9.76
C TRP A 149 5.89 -4.72 -9.94
N VAL A 150 4.78 -5.19 -9.40
CA VAL A 150 3.49 -4.49 -9.41
C VAL A 150 3.00 -4.23 -7.99
N GLN A 151 2.42 -3.06 -7.76
CA GLN A 151 1.67 -2.78 -6.55
C GLN A 151 0.28 -3.39 -6.67
N VAL A 152 -0.01 -4.35 -5.81
CA VAL A 152 -1.29 -5.07 -5.80
C VAL A 152 -2.19 -4.61 -4.65
N GLY A 153 -1.64 -3.96 -3.63
CA GLY A 153 -2.42 -3.47 -2.49
C GLY A 153 -1.89 -2.23 -1.79
N VAL A 154 -2.78 -1.63 -1.01
CA VAL A 154 -2.49 -0.58 -0.01
C VAL A 154 -2.99 -1.06 1.34
N SER A 155 -2.14 -1.10 2.37
CA SER A 155 -2.56 -1.61 3.67
C SER A 155 -3.59 -0.68 4.33
N ILE A 156 -4.71 -1.23 4.80
CA ILE A 156 -5.74 -0.49 5.54
C ILE A 156 -5.49 -0.62 7.04
N SER A 157 -5.42 -1.87 7.51
CA SER A 157 -5.32 -2.17 8.93
C SER A 157 -4.78 -3.57 9.16
N LEU A 158 -4.26 -3.77 10.37
CA LEU A 158 -3.92 -5.07 10.91
C LEU A 158 -4.99 -5.49 11.92
N PRO A 159 -5.94 -6.33 11.54
CA PRO A 159 -6.66 -7.11 12.54
C PRO A 159 -5.65 -7.89 13.40
N GLY A 160 -5.95 -8.02 14.69
CA GLY A 160 -5.19 -8.93 15.55
C GLY A 160 -5.17 -10.35 14.95
N ASN A 161 -4.17 -11.16 15.31
CA ASN A 161 -3.89 -12.50 14.76
C ASN A 161 -3.14 -12.53 13.42
N SER A 162 -2.18 -11.62 13.23
CA SER A 162 -1.21 -11.72 12.13
C SER A 162 -1.82 -11.65 10.73
N LEU A 163 -2.99 -11.05 10.57
CA LEU A 163 -3.64 -10.87 9.28
C LEU A 163 -3.64 -9.38 8.91
N VAL A 164 -3.44 -9.08 7.64
CA VAL A 164 -3.39 -7.72 7.10
C VAL A 164 -4.46 -7.58 6.03
N VAL A 165 -5.25 -6.51 6.10
CA VAL A 165 -6.26 -6.19 5.08
C VAL A 165 -5.70 -5.12 4.16
N PHE A 166 -5.77 -5.37 2.86
CA PHE A 166 -5.32 -4.48 1.81
C PHE A 166 -6.48 -4.05 0.93
N THR A 167 -6.50 -2.77 0.54
CA THR A 167 -7.26 -2.31 -0.62
C THR A 167 -6.66 -2.93 -1.87
N LYS A 168 -7.47 -3.62 -2.69
CA LYS A 168 -7.04 -4.28 -3.94
C LYS A 168 -6.91 -3.26 -5.06
N ILE A 169 -5.68 -3.03 -5.55
CA ILE A 169 -5.40 -1.99 -6.58
C ILE A 169 -6.18 -2.21 -7.87
N SER A 170 -6.28 -3.45 -8.34
CA SER A 170 -6.96 -3.75 -9.62
C SER A 170 -8.44 -3.34 -9.62
N SER A 171 -9.09 -3.34 -8.45
CA SER A 171 -10.48 -2.90 -8.29
C SER A 171 -10.66 -1.38 -8.46
N PHE A 172 -9.58 -0.61 -8.38
CA PHE A 172 -9.56 0.85 -8.52
C PHE A 172 -8.83 1.34 -9.77
N PHE A 173 -8.38 0.44 -10.64
CA PHE A 173 -7.55 0.77 -11.80
C PHE A 173 -8.17 1.84 -12.71
N THR A 174 -9.46 1.70 -13.03
CA THR A 174 -10.20 2.69 -13.84
C THR A 174 -10.23 4.06 -13.16
N TRP A 175 -10.54 4.11 -11.87
CA TRP A 175 -10.58 5.36 -11.12
C TRP A 175 -9.20 6.04 -11.06
N ILE A 176 -8.14 5.26 -10.85
CA ILE A 176 -6.76 5.77 -10.86
C ILE A 176 -6.44 6.37 -12.24
N ASN A 177 -6.73 5.64 -13.32
CA ASN A 177 -6.46 6.08 -14.68
C ASN A 177 -7.24 7.34 -15.07
N ASP A 178 -8.54 7.38 -14.77
CA ASP A 178 -9.39 8.54 -15.07
C ASP A 178 -8.94 9.79 -14.28
N THR A 179 -8.40 9.60 -13.07
CA THR A 179 -7.93 10.70 -12.22
C THR A 179 -6.54 11.21 -12.63
N THR A 180 -5.64 10.33 -13.04
CA THR A 180 -4.23 10.66 -13.34
C THR A 180 -3.98 10.99 -14.80
N SER A 181 -4.81 10.45 -15.71
CA SER A 181 -4.62 10.50 -17.17
C SER A 181 -3.31 9.86 -17.67
N ASP A 182 -2.59 9.11 -16.81
CA ASP A 182 -1.39 8.34 -17.13
C ASP A 182 -1.17 7.25 -16.07
N ASN A 183 -1.14 5.99 -16.50
CA ASN A 183 -0.86 4.82 -15.67
C ASN A 183 0.17 3.89 -16.32
N THR A 184 1.00 4.42 -17.23
CA THR A 184 1.93 3.61 -18.00
C THR A 184 3.15 3.18 -17.19
N CYS A 185 3.39 1.88 -17.22
CA CYS A 185 4.57 1.15 -16.75
C CYS A 185 4.78 0.01 -17.77
#